data_AF-A0AAD9CB94-F1
#
_entry.id   AF-A0AAD9CB94-F1
#
_cell.length_a   1.000
_cell.length_b   1.000
_cell.length_c   1.000
_cell.angle_alpha   90.00
_cell.angle_beta   90.00
_cell.angle_gamma   90.00
#
_symmetry.space_group_name_H-M   'P 1'
#
loop_
_entity.id
_entity.type
_entity.pdbx_description
1 polymer ?
#
loop_
_entity_poly.entity_id
_entity_poly.type
_entity_poly.pdbx_seq_one_letter_code
_entity_poly.pdbx_strand_id
1 'polypeptide(L)'
;MYYIYTDNTELITEDVFDVLCVADMYLLPGLKRLCGKTLAKTICEDNVLYMWKMAKLFRLSRLEDQCTEFMAKIIERLVEQDEFAELIKEDAASLEERQETDSIPVVDEIRFHITSNVQTYSAIEEANQKLEALEELLTSINIEC
;
A
#
# COMPACT_ATOMS: atom_id res chain seq x y z
N MET A 1 -31.51 -0.42 -9.83
CA MET A 1 -31.47 -1.80 -10.37
C MET A 1 -30.98 -1.77 -11.81
N TYR A 2 -29.66 -1.74 -12.07
CA TYR A 2 -29.12 -1.78 -13.45
C TYR A 2 -27.72 -2.43 -13.48
N TYR A 3 -27.53 -3.56 -12.79
CA TYR A 3 -26.23 -4.27 -12.73
C TYR A 3 -26.32 -5.77 -13.04
N ILE A 4 -27.36 -6.20 -13.78
CA ILE A 4 -27.61 -7.63 -14.01
C ILE A 4 -27.33 -8.09 -15.46
N TYR A 5 -27.12 -7.19 -16.44
CA TYR A 5 -27.11 -7.62 -17.86
C TYR A 5 -26.06 -6.98 -18.77
N THR A 6 -24.84 -6.73 -18.29
CA THR A 6 -23.74 -6.38 -19.21
C THR A 6 -22.51 -7.21 -18.90
N ASP A 7 -22.42 -8.34 -19.60
CA ASP A 7 -21.34 -9.33 -19.55
C ASP A 7 -20.09 -8.89 -20.35
N ASN A 8 -19.87 -7.58 -20.48
CA ASN A 8 -18.72 -6.96 -21.15
C ASN A 8 -18.71 -5.46 -20.83
N THR A 9 -18.20 -5.07 -19.68
CA THR A 9 -17.74 -3.69 -19.48
C THR A 9 -16.31 -3.78 -18.99
N GLU A 10 -15.38 -3.44 -19.87
CA GLU A 10 -14.03 -3.04 -19.52
C GLU A 10 -14.15 -2.13 -18.29
N LEU A 11 -13.67 -2.61 -17.15
CA LEU A 11 -13.66 -1.86 -15.90
C LEU A 11 -12.78 -0.64 -16.14
N ILE A 12 -13.40 0.49 -16.45
CA ILE A 12 -12.74 1.79 -16.46
C ILE A 12 -12.28 1.99 -15.01
N THR A 13 -10.98 2.21 -14.82
CA THR A 13 -10.31 2.24 -13.52
C THR A 13 -10.95 3.21 -12.51
N GLU A 14 -11.66 4.23 -13.00
CA GLU A 14 -12.43 5.17 -12.18
C GLU A 14 -13.63 4.52 -11.47
N ASP A 15 -14.30 3.53 -12.08
CA ASP A 15 -15.48 2.87 -11.51
C ASP A 15 -15.10 1.76 -10.51
N VAL A 16 -13.85 1.31 -10.48
CA VAL A 16 -13.46 0.15 -9.66
C VAL A 16 -13.56 0.45 -8.17
N PHE A 17 -13.32 1.70 -7.76
CA PHE A 17 -13.51 2.15 -6.38
C PHE A 17 -14.98 2.22 -6.01
N ASP A 18 -15.84 2.75 -6.88
CA ASP A 18 -17.28 2.79 -6.65
C ASP A 18 -17.87 1.38 -6.53
N VAL A 19 -17.45 0.47 -7.42
CA VAL A 19 -17.83 -0.94 -7.35
C VAL A 19 -17.27 -1.59 -6.08
N LEU A 20 -16.07 -1.23 -5.63
CA LEU A 20 -15.51 -1.72 -4.37
C LEU A 20 -16.30 -1.23 -3.15
N CYS A 21 -16.70 0.04 -3.13
CA CYS A 21 -17.56 0.63 -2.10
C CYS A 21 -18.90 -0.11 -2.02
N VAL A 22 -19.54 -0.33 -3.18
CA VAL A 22 -20.79 -1.10 -3.27
C VAL A 22 -20.55 -2.55 -2.83
N ALA A 23 -19.47 -3.19 -3.26
CA ALA A 23 -19.16 -4.56 -2.86
C ALA A 23 -19.00 -4.69 -1.34
N ASP A 24 -18.39 -3.70 -0.69
CA ASP A 24 -18.23 -3.66 0.77
C ASP A 24 -19.58 -3.42 1.48
N MET A 25 -20.35 -2.43 1.03
CA MET A 25 -21.67 -2.11 1.58
C MET A 25 -22.65 -3.29 1.50
N TYR A 26 -22.60 -4.04 0.40
CA TYR A 26 -23.46 -5.22 0.18
C TYR A 26 -22.82 -6.53 0.69
N LEU A 27 -21.66 -6.47 1.35
CA LEU A 27 -20.94 -7.62 1.91
C LEU A 27 -20.73 -8.75 0.88
N LEU A 28 -20.26 -8.39 -0.31
CA LEU A 28 -20.00 -9.30 -1.43
C LEU A 28 -18.49 -9.59 -1.53
N PRO A 29 -17.94 -10.55 -0.74
CA PRO A 29 -16.50 -10.81 -0.69
C PRO A 29 -15.93 -11.28 -2.03
N GLY A 30 -16.74 -11.96 -2.86
CA GLY A 30 -16.33 -12.41 -4.19
C GLY A 30 -16.02 -11.25 -5.14
N LEU A 31 -16.88 -10.22 -5.11
CA LEU A 31 -16.72 -9.02 -5.95
C LEU A 31 -15.57 -8.15 -5.41
N LYS A 32 -15.50 -7.97 -4.09
CA LYS A 32 -14.40 -7.26 -3.42
C LYS A 32 -13.03 -7.83 -3.77
N ARG A 33 -12.90 -9.16 -3.81
CA ARG A 33 -11.67 -9.85 -4.24
C ARG A 33 -11.34 -9.62 -5.72
N LEU A 34 -12.36 -9.57 -6.58
CA LEU A 34 -12.18 -9.29 -8.00
C LEU A 34 -11.70 -7.85 -8.21
N CYS A 35 -12.33 -6.88 -7.55
CA CYS A 35 -11.91 -5.47 -7.56
C CYS A 35 -10.46 -5.32 -7.09
N GLY A 36 -10.10 -5.92 -5.95
CA GLY A 36 -8.72 -5.90 -5.45
C GLY A 36 -7.71 -6.48 -6.44
N LYS A 37 -8.07 -7.55 -7.17
CA LYS A 37 -7.20 -8.14 -8.20
C LYS A 37 -7.05 -7.23 -9.43
N THR A 38 -8.10 -6.50 -9.81
CA THR A 38 -8.04 -5.55 -10.92
C THR A 38 -7.21 -4.33 -10.53
N LEU A 39 -7.47 -3.76 -9.34
CA LEU A 39 -6.70 -2.65 -8.76
C LEU A 39 -5.21 -2.98 -8.68
N ALA A 40 -4.86 -4.19 -8.26
CA ALA A 40 -3.47 -4.59 -8.18
C ALA A 40 -2.71 -4.53 -9.52
N LYS A 41 -3.40 -4.68 -10.66
CA LYS A 41 -2.77 -4.58 -11.99
C LYS A 41 -2.53 -3.15 -12.45
N THR A 42 -3.18 -2.19 -11.80
CA THR A 42 -3.14 -0.77 -12.16
C THR A 42 -2.28 0.04 -11.21
N ILE A 43 -1.55 -0.60 -10.30
CA ILE A 43 -0.60 0.06 -9.39
C ILE A 43 0.51 0.72 -10.21
N CYS A 44 0.79 1.99 -9.91
CA CYS A 44 1.78 2.86 -10.53
C CYS A 44 2.41 3.76 -9.45
N GLU A 45 3.53 4.40 -9.77
CA GLU A 45 4.26 5.30 -8.83
C GLU A 45 3.34 6.40 -8.26
N ASP A 46 2.49 7.00 -9.10
CA ASP A 46 1.61 8.11 -8.67
C ASP A 46 0.39 7.67 -7.85
N ASN A 47 -0.03 6.40 -7.96
CA ASN A 47 -1.28 5.93 -7.33
C ASN A 47 -1.05 4.95 -6.17
N VAL A 48 0.16 4.46 -5.96
CA VAL A 48 0.46 3.43 -4.95
C VAL A 48 0.09 3.88 -3.54
N LEU A 49 0.31 5.15 -3.21
CA LEU A 49 -0.02 5.73 -1.90
C LEU A 49 -1.54 5.72 -1.66
N TYR A 50 -2.31 6.21 -2.63
CA TYR A 50 -3.76 6.19 -2.59
C TYR A 50 -4.33 4.77 -2.56
N MET A 51 -3.78 3.87 -3.38
CA MET A 51 -4.19 2.47 -3.44
C MET A 51 -3.96 1.74 -2.12
N TRP A 52 -2.83 2.01 -1.46
CA TRP A 52 -2.53 1.45 -0.15
C TRP A 52 -3.51 1.98 0.92
N LYS A 53 -3.78 3.29 0.95
CA LYS A 53 -4.81 3.88 1.85
C LYS A 53 -6.17 3.21 1.65
N MET A 54 -6.59 3.01 0.40
CA MET A 54 -7.82 2.30 0.08
C MET A 54 -7.78 0.84 0.49
N ALA A 55 -6.66 0.15 0.27
CA ALA A 55 -6.48 -1.24 0.68
C ALA A 55 -6.68 -1.40 2.20
N LYS A 56 -6.10 -0.49 2.99
CA LYS A 56 -6.26 -0.46 4.45
C LYS A 56 -7.71 -0.16 4.86
N LEU A 57 -8.34 0.86 4.24
CA LEU A 57 -9.73 1.24 4.49
C LEU A 57 -10.70 0.07 4.23
N PHE A 58 -10.54 -0.62 3.10
CA PHE A 58 -11.35 -1.77 2.72
C PHE A 58 -10.83 -3.09 3.29
N ARG A 59 -9.78 -3.12 4.11
CA ARG A 59 -9.18 -4.35 4.68
C ARG A 59 -8.86 -5.41 3.61
N LEU A 60 -8.22 -4.99 2.53
CA LEU A 60 -7.79 -5.83 1.42
C LEU A 60 -6.33 -6.24 1.61
N SER A 61 -6.06 -7.24 2.46
CA SER A 61 -4.69 -7.69 2.77
C SER A 61 -3.84 -7.97 1.52
N ARG A 62 -4.41 -8.67 0.53
CA ARG A 62 -3.69 -8.99 -0.70
C ARG A 62 -3.35 -7.75 -1.56
N LEU A 63 -4.17 -6.71 -1.50
CA LEU A 63 -3.87 -5.46 -2.22
C LEU A 63 -2.82 -4.66 -1.45
N GLU A 64 -2.91 -4.67 -0.12
CA GLU A 64 -1.93 -4.08 0.80
C GLU A 64 -0.53 -4.67 0.56
N ASP A 65 -0.39 -6.00 0.58
CA ASP A 65 0.86 -6.72 0.27
C ASP A 65 1.45 -6.30 -1.09
N GLN A 66 0.60 -6.15 -2.12
CA GLN A 66 1.07 -5.78 -3.46
C GLN A 66 1.47 -4.30 -3.54
N CYS A 67 0.82 -3.43 -2.78
CA CYS A 67 1.19 -2.03 -2.68
C CYS A 67 2.52 -1.90 -1.94
N THR A 68 2.70 -2.57 -0.79
CA THR A 68 3.95 -2.51 -0.01
C THR A 68 5.11 -3.18 -0.75
N GLU A 69 4.88 -4.27 -1.49
CA GLU A 69 5.87 -4.86 -2.39
C GLU A 69 6.29 -3.86 -3.49
N PHE A 70 5.35 -3.10 -4.06
CA PHE A 70 5.65 -2.08 -5.07
C PHE A 70 6.41 -0.90 -4.45
N MET A 71 5.97 -0.40 -3.29
CA MET A 71 6.65 0.68 -2.55
C MET A 71 8.10 0.31 -2.22
N ALA A 72 8.35 -0.92 -1.76
CA ALA A 72 9.70 -1.42 -1.48
C ALA A 72 10.62 -1.39 -2.72
N LYS A 73 10.07 -1.57 -3.93
CA LYS A 73 10.85 -1.51 -5.17
C LYS A 73 11.21 -0.08 -5.57
N ILE A 74 10.31 0.86 -5.35
CA ILE A 74 10.47 2.27 -5.73
C ILE A 74 10.88 3.18 -4.58
N ILE A 75 11.30 2.61 -3.44
CA ILE A 75 11.50 3.34 -2.20
C ILE A 75 12.45 4.52 -2.35
N GLU A 76 13.50 4.39 -3.15
CA GLU A 76 14.47 5.47 -3.46
C GLU A 76 13.81 6.73 -4.02
N ARG A 77 12.76 6.58 -4.84
CA ARG A 77 11.97 7.71 -5.37
C ARG A 77 10.86 8.12 -4.41
N LEU A 78 10.29 7.13 -3.71
CA LEU A 78 9.18 7.35 -2.80
C LEU A 78 9.60 8.18 -1.58
N VAL A 79 10.84 8.04 -1.11
CA VAL A 79 11.38 8.84 -0.01
C VAL A 79 11.60 10.31 -0.40
N GLU A 80 11.70 10.62 -1.69
CA GLU A 80 11.76 12.01 -2.17
C GLU A 80 10.38 12.67 -2.22
N GLN A 81 9.29 11.89 -2.11
CA GLN A 81 7.92 12.39 -2.16
C GLN A 81 7.44 12.77 -0.75
N ASP A 82 7.12 14.05 -0.54
CA ASP A 82 6.54 14.55 0.72
C ASP A 82 5.21 13.83 1.07
N GLU A 83 4.45 13.39 0.08
CA GLU A 83 3.18 12.69 0.28
C GLU A 83 3.35 11.35 1.01
N PHE A 84 4.48 10.65 0.80
CA PHE A 84 4.78 9.42 1.53
C PHE A 84 5.09 9.71 3.00
N ALA A 85 5.82 10.79 3.26
CA ALA A 85 6.11 11.26 4.61
C ALA A 85 4.83 11.64 5.37
N GLU A 86 3.91 12.36 4.71
CA GLU A 86 2.60 12.69 5.28
C GLU A 86 1.75 11.44 5.54
N LEU A 87 1.75 10.48 4.61
CA LEU A 87 1.04 9.21 4.77
C LEU A 87 1.53 8.44 5.99
N ILE A 88 2.85 8.33 6.20
CA ILE A 88 3.42 7.66 7.38
C ILE A 88 3.02 8.39 8.66
N LYS A 89 3.05 9.73 8.68
CA LYS A 89 2.61 10.53 9.84
C LYS A 89 1.14 10.31 10.16
N GLU A 90 0.27 10.34 9.15
CA GLU A 90 -1.17 10.09 9.32
C GLU A 90 -1.42 8.68 9.85
N ASP A 91 -0.68 7.69 9.33
CA ASP A 91 -0.81 6.31 9.76
C ASP A 91 -0.33 6.11 11.20
N ALA A 92 0.82 6.68 11.55
CA ALA A 92 1.37 6.66 12.91
C ALA A 92 0.41 7.34 13.91
N ALA A 93 -0.09 8.54 13.58
CA ALA A 93 -1.05 9.27 14.42
C ALA A 93 -2.37 8.50 14.61
N SER A 94 -2.83 7.77 13.58
CA SER A 94 -4.01 6.92 13.67
C SER A 94 -3.81 5.71 14.60
N LEU A 95 -2.55 5.31 14.84
CA LEU A 95 -2.19 4.20 15.73
C LEU A 95 -1.96 4.66 17.18
N GLU A 96 -1.53 5.89 17.41
CA GLU A 96 -1.34 6.45 18.76
C GLU A 96 -2.65 6.45 19.60
N GLU A 97 -3.83 6.52 18.97
CA GLU A 97 -5.11 6.36 19.67
C GLU A 97 -5.35 4.94 20.21
N ARG A 98 -4.52 3.95 19.85
CA ARG A 98 -4.64 2.54 20.23
C ARG A 98 -3.30 1.96 20.70
N GLN A 99 -2.97 2.20 21.96
CA GLN A 99 -2.05 1.45 22.85
C GLN A 99 -1.05 0.43 22.23
N GLU A 100 0.24 0.64 22.53
CA GLU A 100 1.33 -0.37 22.64
C GLU A 100 1.91 -1.02 21.36
N THR A 101 2.11 -0.27 20.27
CA THR A 101 3.02 -0.74 19.20
C THR A 101 4.10 0.30 18.93
N ASP A 102 5.34 -0.01 19.32
CA ASP A 102 6.55 0.76 19.01
C ASP A 102 6.88 0.82 17.50
N SER A 103 6.01 0.30 16.61
CA SER A 103 6.33 0.16 15.19
C SER A 103 5.13 0.44 14.29
N ILE A 104 5.37 1.21 13.22
CA ILE A 104 4.37 1.52 12.19
C ILE A 104 4.26 0.32 11.23
N PRO A 105 3.07 -0.31 11.08
CA PRO A 105 2.87 -1.49 10.26
C PRO A 105 3.33 -1.33 8.81
N VAL A 106 3.12 -0.14 8.21
CA VAL A 106 3.59 0.16 6.84
C VAL A 106 5.09 0.03 6.72
N VAL A 107 5.81 0.61 7.68
CA VAL A 107 7.27 0.64 7.68
C VAL A 107 7.79 -0.79 7.84
N ASP A 108 7.19 -1.57 8.74
CA ASP A 108 7.58 -2.97 8.95
C ASP A 108 7.32 -3.84 7.73
N GLU A 109 6.17 -3.68 7.05
CA GLU A 109 5.87 -4.41 5.82
C GLU A 109 6.85 -4.04 4.69
N ILE A 110 7.16 -2.75 4.52
CA ILE A 110 8.14 -2.31 3.51
C ILE A 110 9.53 -2.88 3.84
N ARG A 111 9.98 -2.79 5.10
CA ARG A 111 11.26 -3.39 5.56
C ARG A 111 11.31 -4.89 5.31
N PHE A 112 10.19 -5.59 5.58
CA PHE A 112 10.05 -7.00 5.31
C PHE A 112 10.19 -7.31 3.81
N HIS A 113 9.50 -6.57 2.93
CA HIS A 113 9.59 -6.77 1.48
C HIS A 113 10.98 -6.45 0.91
N ILE A 114 11.66 -5.42 1.42
CA ILE A 114 13.03 -5.09 1.03
C ILE A 114 13.98 -6.25 1.39
N THR A 115 13.85 -6.80 2.60
CA THR A 115 14.73 -7.87 3.09
C THR A 115 14.38 -9.25 2.51
N SER A 116 13.12 -9.49 2.20
CA SER A 116 12.62 -10.77 1.66
C SER A 116 13.17 -11.10 0.27
N ASN A 117 13.53 -10.09 -0.53
CA ASN A 117 14.02 -10.27 -1.90
C ASN A 117 15.55 -10.48 -2.00
N VAL A 118 16.24 -10.59 -0.86
CA VAL A 118 17.70 -10.61 -0.80
C VAL A 118 18.24 -12.03 -0.94
N GLN A 119 18.65 -12.41 -2.16
CA GLN A 119 19.20 -13.75 -2.45
C GLN A 119 20.70 -13.76 -2.79
N THR A 120 21.31 -12.60 -3.04
CA THR A 120 22.72 -12.47 -3.49
C THR A 120 23.42 -11.29 -2.82
N TYR A 121 24.76 -11.30 -2.79
CA TYR A 121 25.57 -10.20 -2.20
C TYR A 121 25.25 -8.82 -2.81
N SER A 122 25.01 -8.75 -4.11
CA SER A 122 24.62 -7.51 -4.78
C SER A 122 23.23 -7.02 -4.34
N ALA A 123 22.30 -7.94 -4.10
CA ALA A 123 20.96 -7.60 -3.60
C ALA A 123 20.97 -7.20 -2.12
N ILE A 124 21.94 -7.68 -1.34
CA ILE A 124 22.12 -7.27 0.08
C ILE A 124 22.48 -5.79 0.14
N GLU A 125 23.41 -5.34 -0.71
CA GLU A 125 23.85 -3.95 -0.73
C GLU A 125 22.73 -3.00 -1.19
N GLU A 126 21.99 -3.37 -2.23
CA GLU A 126 20.82 -2.61 -2.70
C GLU A 126 19.73 -2.53 -1.61
N ALA A 127 19.45 -3.64 -0.93
CA ALA A 127 18.48 -3.65 0.16
C ALA A 127 18.92 -2.77 1.34
N ASN A 128 20.20 -2.78 1.70
CA ASN A 128 20.73 -1.92 2.75
C ASN A 128 20.61 -0.43 2.39
N GLN A 129 20.92 -0.05 1.13
CA GLN A 129 20.76 1.32 0.66
C GLN A 129 19.29 1.77 0.75
N LYS A 130 18.36 0.90 0.36
CA LYS A 130 16.92 1.14 0.45
C LYS A 130 16.43 1.29 1.89
N LEU A 131 16.96 0.49 2.81
CA LEU A 131 16.67 0.59 4.24
C LEU A 131 17.22 1.90 4.83
N GLU A 132 18.44 2.28 4.46
CA GLU A 132 19.07 3.52 4.91
C GLU A 132 18.28 4.76 4.43
N ALA A 133 17.84 4.78 3.18
CA ALA A 133 16.98 5.86 2.66
C ALA A 133 15.65 5.97 3.42
N LEU A 134 15.06 4.84 3.81
CA LEU A 134 13.84 4.81 4.63
C LEU A 134 14.09 5.34 6.06
N GLU A 135 15.20 4.95 6.69
CA GLU A 135 15.61 5.43 8.01
C GLU A 135 15.86 6.95 8.03
N GLU A 136 16.51 7.47 6.99
CA GLU A 136 16.73 8.92 6.83
C GLU A 136 15.39 9.68 6.75
N LEU A 137 14.43 9.14 5.99
CA LEU A 137 13.09 9.71 5.91
C LEU A 137 12.39 9.70 7.27
N LEU A 138 12.41 8.58 8.00
CA LEU A 138 11.81 8.48 9.33
C LEU A 138 12.43 9.48 10.32
N THR A 139 13.76 9.61 10.27
CA THR A 139 14.51 10.59 11.08
C THR A 139 14.08 12.02 10.74
N SER A 140 13.90 12.35 9.46
CA SER A 140 13.47 13.69 9.01
C SER A 140 12.06 14.05 9.48
N ILE A 141 11.21 13.05 9.65
CA ILE A 141 9.81 13.15 10.07
C ILE A 141 9.69 13.19 11.60
N ASN A 142 10.77 12.88 12.34
CA ASN A 142 10.83 12.83 13.80
C ASN A 142 9.85 11.81 14.39
N ILE A 143 9.69 10.68 13.68
CA ILE A 143 8.99 9.52 14.21
C ILE A 143 10.06 8.50 14.61
N GLU A 144 10.21 8.27 15.92
CA GLU A 144 11.01 7.17 16.45
C GLU A 144 10.13 5.91 16.47
N CYS A 145 10.49 4.91 15.65
CA CYS A 145 9.94 3.56 15.66
C CYS A 145 11.08 2.54 15.72
#